data_AF-A0A9J6GIY4-F1
#
_entry.id   AF-A0A9J6GIY4-F1
#
_cell.length_a   1.000
_cell.length_b   1.000
_cell.length_c   1.000
_cell.angle_alpha   90.00
_cell.angle_beta   90.00
_cell.angle_gamma   90.00
#
_symmetry.space_group_name_H-M   'P 1'
#
loop_
_entity.id
_entity.type
_entity.pdbx_description
1 polymer ?
#
loop_
_entity_poly.entity_id
_entity_poly.type
_entity_poly.pdbx_seq_one_letter_code
_entity_poly.pdbx_strand_id
1 'polypeptide(L)'
;MVQCRQYSPLDVSLWTNHRVMEWLRTVDLSEYAPNLRGSGVHGALLIYEDGMTWEVFAAVLSIPASKSLLRRHLALQLKQLLGPRIVQRKRALQASPDHVPLSPAAKVKAAKKSPLLRWRRPKGADGYLCPFEASDPLTAEDLSSCESSSAADSSLDDSFSSSCCTRDKDPKTAQEIEAVSNEISSFMKLQEVKNLDKLASTNI
;
A
#
# COMPACT_ATOMS: atom_id res chain seq x y z
N MET A 1 29.05 -17.54 -10.17
CA MET A 1 27.67 -17.59 -9.63
C MET A 1 27.25 -16.16 -9.34
N VAL A 2 26.29 -15.60 -10.08
CA VAL A 2 25.78 -14.25 -9.78
C VAL A 2 24.89 -14.38 -8.55
N GLN A 3 25.33 -13.80 -7.43
CA GLN A 3 24.54 -13.78 -6.21
C GLN A 3 23.34 -12.85 -6.43
N CYS A 4 22.17 -13.42 -6.70
CA CYS A 4 20.93 -12.66 -6.73
C CYS A 4 20.65 -12.16 -5.31
N ARG A 5 20.85 -10.86 -5.09
CA ARG A 5 20.52 -10.23 -3.81
C ARG A 5 19.01 -10.27 -3.65
N GLN A 6 18.53 -11.13 -2.75
CA GLN A 6 17.11 -11.29 -2.48
C GLN A 6 16.67 -10.24 -1.47
N TYR A 7 15.57 -9.56 -1.78
CA TYR A 7 14.95 -8.59 -0.89
C TYR A 7 13.58 -9.10 -0.48
N SER A 8 13.20 -8.92 0.79
CA SER A 8 11.83 -9.25 1.20
C SER A 8 10.88 -8.18 0.66
N PRO A 9 9.64 -8.53 0.27
CA PRO A 9 8.66 -7.56 -0.19
C PRO A 9 8.39 -6.40 0.78
N LEU A 10 8.47 -6.69 2.09
CA LEU A 10 8.31 -5.70 3.15
C LEU A 10 9.50 -4.74 3.19
N ASP A 11 10.72 -5.25 3.03
CA ASP A 11 11.89 -4.37 2.99
C ASP A 11 11.85 -3.47 1.75
N VAL A 12 11.45 -4.02 0.60
CA VAL A 12 11.32 -3.24 -0.64
C VAL A 12 10.25 -2.18 -0.52
N SER A 13 9.13 -2.45 0.17
CA SER A 13 8.07 -1.45 0.32
C SER A 13 8.52 -0.22 1.12
N LEU A 14 9.47 -0.40 2.03
CA LEU A 14 10.08 0.69 2.82
C LEU A 14 11.12 1.49 2.03
N TRP A 15 11.43 1.14 0.78
CA TRP A 15 12.42 1.86 0.00
C TRP A 15 11.97 3.27 -0.34
N THR A 16 12.79 4.24 0.04
CA THR A 16 12.66 5.62 -0.43
C THR A 16 12.99 5.71 -1.92
N ASN A 17 12.58 6.80 -2.58
CA ASN A 17 12.98 7.11 -3.96
C ASN A 17 14.51 7.01 -4.15
N HIS A 18 15.28 7.51 -3.17
CA HIS A 18 16.74 7.43 -3.21
C HIS A 18 17.26 5.99 -3.20
N ARG A 19 16.67 5.13 -2.39
CA ARG A 19 17.05 3.72 -2.34
C ARG A 19 16.74 2.99 -3.64
N VAL A 20 15.62 3.32 -4.31
CA VAL A 20 15.31 2.80 -5.66
C VAL A 20 16.36 3.28 -6.69
N MET A 21 16.80 4.53 -6.61
CA MET A 21 17.90 5.04 -7.45
C MET A 21 19.24 4.33 -7.18
N GLU A 22 19.54 3.96 -5.93
CA GLU A 22 20.70 3.13 -5.60
C GLU A 22 20.59 1.73 -6.19
N TRP A 23 19.42 1.10 -6.06
CA TRP A 23 19.18 -0.21 -6.64
C TRP A 23 19.36 -0.21 -8.16
N LEU A 24 18.90 0.81 -8.89
CA LEU A 24 19.14 0.96 -10.32
C LEU A 24 20.63 0.94 -10.69
N ARG A 25 21.49 1.52 -9.84
CA ARG A 25 22.95 1.48 -10.03
C ARG A 25 23.52 0.08 -9.82
N THR A 26 22.93 -0.74 -8.94
CA THR A 26 23.36 -2.13 -8.72
C THR A 26 22.96 -3.10 -9.83
N VAL A 27 22.02 -2.70 -10.69
CA VAL A 27 21.50 -3.51 -11.80
C VAL A 27 21.90 -2.93 -13.17
N ASP A 28 23.01 -2.19 -13.25
CA ASP A 28 23.57 -1.64 -14.49
C ASP A 28 22.65 -0.64 -15.24
N LEU A 29 21.79 0.09 -14.53
CA LEU A 29 20.90 1.13 -15.08
C LEU A 29 21.18 2.52 -14.46
N SER A 30 22.44 2.77 -14.06
CA SER A 30 22.86 3.99 -13.35
C SER A 30 22.60 5.28 -14.14
N GLU A 31 22.74 5.26 -15.47
CA GLU A 31 22.51 6.41 -16.35
C GLU A 31 21.05 6.91 -16.32
N TYR A 32 20.10 6.04 -16.00
CA TYR A 32 18.67 6.35 -15.95
C TYR A 32 18.19 6.76 -14.56
N ALA A 33 18.96 6.46 -13.51
CA ALA A 33 18.57 6.71 -12.12
C ALA A 33 18.21 8.19 -11.82
N PRO A 34 18.92 9.22 -12.35
CA PRO A 34 18.58 10.61 -12.11
C PRO A 34 17.16 11.01 -12.58
N ASN A 35 16.62 10.32 -13.59
CA ASN A 35 15.28 10.58 -14.13
C ASN A 35 14.17 10.23 -13.14
N LEU A 36 14.48 9.46 -12.09
CA LEU A 36 13.54 9.10 -11.04
C LEU A 36 13.30 10.24 -10.04
N ARG A 37 14.12 11.30 -10.04
CA ARG A 37 13.95 12.45 -9.14
C ARG A 37 12.66 13.18 -9.45
N GLY A 38 11.87 13.47 -8.41
CA GLY A 38 10.59 14.17 -8.57
C GLY A 38 9.48 13.36 -9.23
N SER A 39 9.72 12.07 -9.56
CA SER A 39 8.70 11.19 -10.16
C SER A 39 7.67 10.65 -9.16
N GLY A 40 7.95 10.74 -7.85
CA GLY A 40 7.13 10.14 -6.79
C GLY A 40 7.27 8.62 -6.66
N VAL A 41 8.04 7.95 -7.51
CA VAL A 41 8.25 6.49 -7.41
C VAL A 41 9.05 6.14 -6.16
N HIS A 42 8.52 5.20 -5.39
CA HIS A 42 9.12 4.64 -4.18
C HIS A 42 8.75 3.16 -4.06
N GLY A 43 9.32 2.48 -3.07
CA GLY A 43 9.16 1.04 -2.86
C GLY A 43 7.72 0.58 -2.70
N ALA A 44 6.94 1.27 -1.85
CA ALA A 44 5.54 0.92 -1.63
C ALA A 44 4.71 1.00 -2.93
N LEU A 45 4.93 2.04 -3.76
CA LEU A 45 4.32 2.14 -5.09
C LEU A 45 4.66 0.93 -5.96
N LEU A 46 5.93 0.50 -6.00
CA LEU A 46 6.34 -0.66 -6.80
C LEU A 46 5.67 -1.97 -6.34
N ILE A 47 5.47 -2.12 -5.03
CA ILE A 47 4.96 -3.36 -4.41
C ILE A 47 3.42 -3.45 -4.44
N TYR A 48 2.73 -2.35 -4.13
CA TYR A 48 1.29 -2.35 -3.87
C TYR A 48 0.44 -1.82 -5.02
N GLU A 49 0.97 -0.98 -5.92
CA GLU A 49 0.19 -0.50 -7.08
C GLU A 49 0.18 -1.53 -8.20
N ASP A 50 -0.96 -2.13 -8.49
CA ASP A 50 -1.02 -3.20 -9.49
C ASP A 50 -0.82 -2.71 -10.93
N GLY A 51 -1.16 -1.45 -11.21
CA GLY A 51 -0.90 -0.80 -12.49
C GLY A 51 0.56 -0.35 -12.71
N MET A 52 1.41 -0.42 -11.67
CA MET A 52 2.83 -0.09 -11.79
C MET A 52 3.59 -1.28 -12.42
N THR A 53 3.64 -1.31 -13.75
CA THR A 53 4.31 -2.35 -14.56
C THR A 53 5.76 -1.98 -14.88
N TRP A 54 6.55 -2.93 -15.40
CA TRP A 54 7.91 -2.62 -15.86
C TRP A 54 7.92 -1.70 -17.10
N GLU A 55 6.86 -1.70 -17.92
CA GLU A 55 6.68 -0.76 -19.03
C GLU A 55 6.43 0.67 -18.53
N VAL A 56 5.54 0.81 -17.56
CA VAL A 56 5.23 2.08 -16.89
C VAL A 56 6.50 2.61 -16.22
N PHE A 57 7.24 1.75 -15.52
CA PHE A 57 8.50 2.11 -14.89
C PHE A 57 9.58 2.51 -15.91
N ALA A 58 9.69 1.81 -17.05
CA ALA A 58 10.60 2.20 -18.13
C ALA A 58 10.26 3.57 -18.72
N ALA A 59 8.98 3.92 -18.82
CA ALA A 59 8.54 5.24 -19.26
C ALA A 59 8.91 6.34 -18.25
N VAL A 60 8.73 6.09 -16.94
CA VAL A 60 9.18 7.03 -15.89
C VAL A 60 10.69 7.26 -15.96
N LEU A 61 11.47 6.20 -16.19
CA LEU A 61 12.93 6.29 -16.37
C LEU A 61 13.35 6.94 -17.70
N SER A 62 12.39 7.32 -18.55
CA SER A 62 12.62 7.87 -19.89
C SER A 62 13.44 6.93 -20.80
N ILE A 63 13.24 5.61 -20.67
CA ILE A 63 13.87 4.61 -21.55
C ILE A 63 12.99 4.46 -22.81
N PRO A 64 13.46 4.85 -24.01
CA PRO A 64 12.70 4.74 -25.25
C PRO A 64 12.31 3.29 -25.60
N ALA A 65 11.23 3.12 -26.37
CA ALA A 65 10.78 1.80 -26.83
C ALA A 65 11.78 1.10 -27.78
N SER A 66 12.60 1.86 -28.50
CA SER A 66 13.66 1.35 -29.37
C SER A 66 14.76 0.60 -28.62
N LYS A 67 14.97 0.89 -27.33
CA LYS A 67 15.98 0.25 -26.48
C LYS A 67 15.45 -1.04 -25.83
N SER A 68 15.09 -2.02 -26.67
CA SER A 68 14.43 -3.28 -26.26
C SER A 68 15.26 -4.11 -25.27
N LEU A 69 16.59 -4.15 -25.43
CA LEU A 69 17.48 -4.88 -24.52
C LEU A 69 17.46 -4.31 -23.10
N LEU A 70 17.51 -2.99 -22.96
CA LEU A 70 17.45 -2.33 -21.66
C LEU A 70 16.09 -2.51 -21.00
N ARG A 71 15.00 -2.39 -21.77
CA ARG A 71 13.64 -2.66 -21.27
C ARG A 71 13.48 -4.12 -20.82
N ARG A 72 14.05 -5.08 -21.55
CA ARG A 72 14.06 -6.50 -21.16
C ARG A 72 14.86 -6.72 -19.88
N HIS A 73 16.04 -6.13 -19.77
CA HIS A 73 16.87 -6.21 -18.56
C HIS A 73 16.13 -5.64 -17.34
N LEU A 74 15.58 -4.43 -17.45
CA LEU A 74 14.77 -3.82 -16.41
C LEU A 74 13.60 -4.71 -15.99
N ALA A 75 12.88 -5.28 -16.94
CA ALA A 75 11.75 -6.17 -16.65
C ALA A 75 12.18 -7.41 -15.85
N LEU A 76 13.33 -8.00 -16.16
CA LEU A 76 13.88 -9.14 -15.41
C LEU A 76 14.28 -8.74 -14.00
N GLN A 77 15.03 -7.64 -13.86
CA GLN A 77 15.49 -7.13 -12.57
C GLN A 77 14.33 -6.75 -11.65
N LEU A 78 13.29 -6.10 -12.19
CA LEU A 78 12.11 -5.73 -11.42
C LEU A 78 11.29 -6.96 -11.01
N LYS A 79 11.13 -7.97 -11.89
CA LYS A 79 10.47 -9.23 -11.53
C LYS A 79 11.21 -9.98 -10.42
N GLN A 80 12.55 -9.97 -10.45
CA GLN A 80 13.37 -10.54 -9.39
C GLN A 80 13.22 -9.77 -8.07
N LEU A 81 13.19 -8.43 -8.11
CA LEU A 81 13.00 -7.58 -6.94
C LEU A 81 11.63 -7.80 -6.27
N LEU A 82 10.55 -7.86 -7.05
CA LEU A 82 9.19 -8.01 -6.54
C LEU A 82 8.87 -9.44 -6.11
N GLY A 83 9.53 -10.43 -6.70
CA GLY A 83 9.27 -11.83 -6.45
C GLY A 83 7.97 -12.35 -7.09
N PRO A 84 7.77 -13.69 -7.09
CA PRO A 84 6.74 -14.34 -7.87
C PRO A 84 5.31 -13.97 -7.44
N ARG A 85 5.06 -13.84 -6.12
CA ARG A 85 3.72 -13.56 -5.59
C ARG A 85 3.17 -12.21 -6.07
N ILE A 86 4.01 -11.17 -6.05
CA ILE A 86 3.61 -9.81 -6.45
C ILE A 86 3.45 -9.74 -7.96
N VAL A 87 4.38 -10.33 -8.72
CA VAL A 87 4.30 -10.39 -10.19
C VAL A 87 3.02 -11.11 -10.64
N GLN A 88 2.64 -12.20 -9.97
CA GLN A 88 1.40 -12.92 -10.27
C GLN A 88 0.15 -12.10 -9.96
N ARG A 89 0.11 -11.39 -8.83
CA ARG A 89 -0.99 -10.49 -8.47
C ARG A 89 -1.21 -9.41 -9.54
N LYS A 90 -0.13 -8.70 -9.90
CA LYS A 90 -0.15 -7.67 -10.95
C LYS A 90 -0.67 -8.23 -12.28
N ARG A 91 -0.21 -9.42 -12.68
CA ARG A 91 -0.66 -10.08 -13.92
C ARG A 91 -2.15 -10.44 -13.87
N ALA A 92 -2.64 -10.98 -12.75
CA ALA A 92 -4.04 -11.37 -12.62
C ALA A 92 -4.99 -10.18 -12.76
N LEU A 93 -4.61 -9.03 -12.17
CA LEU A 93 -5.38 -7.80 -12.30
C LEU A 93 -5.27 -7.16 -13.67
N GLN A 94 -4.11 -7.23 -14.34
CA GLN A 94 -3.98 -6.77 -15.72
C GLN A 94 -4.79 -7.60 -16.72
N ALA A 95 -5.11 -8.85 -16.37
CA ALA A 95 -5.94 -9.72 -17.20
C ALA A 95 -7.44 -9.45 -17.03
N SER A 96 -7.86 -8.66 -16.02
CA SER A 96 -9.27 -8.31 -15.87
C SER A 96 -9.69 -7.25 -16.90
N PRO A 97 -10.91 -7.35 -17.47
CA PRO A 97 -11.38 -6.43 -18.51
C PRO A 97 -11.57 -4.99 -18.01
N ASP A 98 -11.72 -4.79 -16.70
CA ASP A 98 -11.90 -3.48 -16.08
C ASP A 98 -10.57 -2.78 -15.73
N HIS A 99 -9.43 -3.36 -16.12
CA HIS A 99 -8.12 -2.83 -15.79
C HIS A 99 -7.80 -1.54 -16.56
N VAL A 100 -7.67 -0.42 -15.84
CA VAL A 100 -7.16 0.84 -16.39
C VAL A 100 -5.66 0.94 -16.16
N PRO A 101 -4.82 0.98 -17.22
CA PRO A 101 -3.37 1.08 -17.06
C PRO A 101 -2.95 2.45 -16.54
N LEU A 102 -1.90 2.49 -15.71
CA LEU A 102 -1.28 3.75 -15.31
C LEU A 102 -0.63 4.40 -16.54
N SER A 103 -0.89 5.69 -16.74
CA SER A 103 -0.24 6.51 -17.78
C SER A 103 0.75 7.48 -17.13
N PRO A 104 2.07 7.19 -17.14
CA PRO A 104 3.11 8.05 -16.57
C PRO A 104 3.17 9.46 -17.16
N ALA A 105 2.70 9.62 -18.40
CA ALA A 105 2.70 10.89 -19.12
C ALA A 105 1.42 11.71 -18.92
N ALA A 106 0.47 11.23 -18.10
CA ALA A 106 -0.73 11.96 -17.76
C ALA A 106 -0.36 13.18 -16.90
N LYS A 107 -0.04 14.29 -17.58
CA LYS A 107 0.12 15.59 -16.96
C LYS A 107 -1.26 15.98 -16.43
N VAL A 108 -1.49 15.83 -15.13
CA VAL A 108 -2.65 16.44 -14.47
C VAL A 108 -2.47 17.94 -14.58
N LYS A 109 -3.01 18.52 -15.64
CA LYS A 109 -3.18 19.95 -15.77
C LYS A 109 -4.19 20.30 -14.68
N ALA A 110 -3.71 20.85 -13.56
CA ALA A 110 -4.59 21.47 -12.59
C ALA A 110 -5.45 22.45 -13.39
N ALA A 111 -6.75 22.16 -13.50
CA ALA A 111 -7.67 23.05 -14.19
C ALA A 111 -7.52 24.41 -13.51
N LYS A 112 -7.16 25.42 -14.31
CA LYS A 112 -6.97 26.79 -13.86
C LYS A 112 -8.33 27.28 -13.36
N LYS A 113 -8.58 27.13 -12.05
CA LYS A 113 -9.75 27.72 -11.41
C LYS A 113 -9.71 29.22 -11.73
N SER A 114 -10.85 29.71 -12.22
CA SER A 114 -11.08 31.10 -12.63
C SER A 114 -10.60 32.11 -11.58
N PRO A 115 -10.13 33.32 -11.97
CA PRO A 115 -9.61 34.31 -11.03
C PRO A 115 -10.70 35.09 -10.25
N LEU A 116 -11.89 34.51 -10.03
CA LEU A 116 -13.02 35.23 -9.41
C LEU A 116 -13.35 34.84 -7.96
N LEU A 117 -12.49 34.08 -7.28
CA LEU A 117 -12.60 33.92 -5.84
C LEU A 117 -11.47 34.68 -5.14
N ARG A 118 -11.75 35.97 -4.88
CA ARG A 118 -11.04 36.79 -3.91
C ARG A 118 -11.11 36.05 -2.57
N TRP A 119 -9.98 35.53 -2.12
CA TRP A 119 -9.83 34.88 -0.82
C TRP A 119 -10.08 35.92 0.29
N ARG A 120 -11.34 36.18 0.64
CA ARG A 120 -11.67 36.77 1.93
C ARG A 120 -11.35 35.70 2.96
N ARG A 121 -10.24 35.89 3.68
CA ARG A 121 -9.89 35.10 4.86
C ARG A 121 -11.00 35.26 5.89
N PRO A 122 -11.72 34.21 6.29
CA PRO A 122 -12.35 34.18 7.60
C PRO A 122 -11.25 33.91 8.61
N LYS A 123 -11.22 34.72 9.67
CA LYS A 123 -10.39 34.52 10.85
C LYS A 123 -11.16 33.52 11.73
N GLY A 124 -10.53 32.41 12.11
CA GLY A 124 -11.15 31.29 12.85
C GLY A 124 -11.06 30.04 11.97
N ALA A 125 -10.03 29.21 12.17
CA ALA A 125 -9.97 28.10 13.12
C ALA A 125 -10.79 26.89 12.60
N ASP A 126 -10.10 25.75 12.61
CA ASP A 126 -10.58 24.36 12.51
C ASP A 126 -11.39 23.88 11.28
N GLY A 127 -10.91 22.79 10.66
CA GLY A 127 -11.70 21.97 9.73
C GLY A 127 -11.06 21.70 8.36
N TYR A 128 -9.92 21.01 8.31
CA TYR A 128 -9.50 20.31 7.09
C TYR A 128 -10.38 19.06 6.91
N LEU A 129 -11.44 19.16 6.10
CA LEU A 129 -12.15 18.00 5.57
C LEU A 129 -12.15 18.08 4.05
N CYS A 130 -11.48 17.11 3.41
CA CYS A 130 -11.66 16.86 1.97
C CYS A 130 -13.05 16.24 1.77
N PRO A 131 -13.90 16.78 0.87
CA PRO A 131 -15.18 16.19 0.55
C PRO A 131 -15.00 14.77 0.01
N PHE A 132 -15.58 13.80 0.72
CA PHE A 132 -15.82 12.46 0.21
C PHE A 132 -17.19 12.50 -0.45
N GLU A 133 -17.24 12.40 -1.78
CA GLU A 133 -18.47 12.40 -2.57
C GLU A 133 -19.29 11.15 -2.23
N ALA A 134 -20.33 11.32 -1.40
CA ALA A 134 -21.42 10.36 -1.31
C ALA A 134 -22.43 10.71 -2.42
N SER A 135 -22.57 9.78 -3.35
CA SER A 135 -23.53 9.74 -4.46
C SER A 135 -24.94 10.20 -4.08
N ASP A 136 -25.52 11.03 -4.96
CA ASP A 136 -26.92 11.47 -4.95
C ASP A 136 -27.94 10.32 -4.78
N PRO A 137 -29.05 10.60 -4.09
CA PRO A 137 -30.33 10.32 -4.72
C PRO A 137 -31.32 11.49 -4.59
N LEU A 138 -31.74 11.95 -5.76
CA LEU A 138 -33.11 12.31 -6.13
C LEU A 138 -33.81 13.51 -5.44
N THR A 139 -34.18 14.44 -6.34
CA THR A 139 -35.42 15.22 -6.39
C THR A 139 -35.64 16.29 -5.32
N ALA A 140 -35.42 17.55 -5.72
CA ALA A 140 -36.07 18.71 -5.12
C ALA A 140 -37.03 19.31 -6.16
N GLU A 141 -38.30 18.91 -6.07
CA GLU A 141 -39.42 19.73 -6.55
C GLU A 141 -39.71 20.79 -5.47
N ASP A 142 -40.04 21.97 -5.95
CA ASP A 142 -40.17 23.20 -5.19
C ASP A 142 -41.58 23.36 -4.59
N LEU A 143 -41.67 24.19 -3.54
CA LEU A 143 -42.86 24.87 -3.00
C LEU A 143 -43.75 24.20 -1.92
N SER A 144 -43.76 24.91 -0.77
CA SER A 144 -44.93 25.45 -0.05
C SER A 144 -45.13 24.96 1.40
N SER A 145 -45.16 25.95 2.31
CA SER A 145 -46.07 26.14 3.47
C SER A 145 -46.17 25.02 4.51
N CYS A 146 -46.35 25.21 5.81
CA CYS A 146 -46.45 26.33 6.73
C CYS A 146 -46.56 25.73 8.16
N GLU A 147 -46.33 26.56 9.18
CA GLU A 147 -46.93 26.49 10.53
C GLU A 147 -46.52 25.35 11.51
N SER A 148 -45.71 25.77 12.48
CA SER A 148 -45.97 25.79 13.93
C SER A 148 -46.26 24.52 14.76
N SER A 149 -45.63 24.54 15.94
CA SER A 149 -45.86 23.73 17.17
C SER A 149 -45.13 22.37 17.21
N SER A 150 -44.53 21.88 18.30
CA SER A 150 -44.40 22.33 19.69
C SER A 150 -43.33 21.50 20.40
N ALA A 151 -42.70 22.13 21.41
CA ALA A 151 -42.21 21.56 22.68
C ALA A 151 -41.17 20.42 22.74
N ALA A 152 -40.25 20.62 23.70
CA ALA A 152 -39.42 19.65 24.42
C ALA A 152 -38.23 19.05 23.66
N ASP A 153 -37.09 18.73 24.27
CA ASP A 153 -36.47 19.04 25.55
C ASP A 153 -35.04 18.52 25.39
N SER A 154 -34.10 19.21 26.01
CA SER A 154 -32.73 18.78 26.18
C SER A 154 -32.62 17.40 26.83
N SER A 155 -31.91 16.46 26.19
CA SER A 155 -31.09 15.52 26.95
C SER A 155 -29.90 15.05 26.10
N LEU A 156 -28.72 15.20 26.70
CA LEU A 156 -27.48 14.58 26.31
C LEU A 156 -27.56 13.09 26.60
N ASP A 157 -27.22 12.24 25.63
CA ASP A 157 -26.51 11.00 25.91
C ASP A 157 -25.35 10.84 24.91
N ASP A 158 -24.16 10.76 25.48
CA ASP A 158 -22.89 10.47 24.85
C ASP A 158 -22.75 8.94 24.86
N SER A 159 -23.18 8.30 23.77
CA SER A 159 -23.03 6.85 23.60
C SER A 159 -21.96 6.56 22.55
N PHE A 160 -20.72 6.37 23.04
CA PHE A 160 -19.63 5.70 22.34
C PHE A 160 -20.07 4.28 21.96
N SER A 161 -20.66 4.14 20.78
CA SER A 161 -20.85 2.82 20.16
C SER A 161 -19.60 2.47 19.37
N SER A 162 -18.62 1.97 20.10
CA SER A 162 -17.63 1.03 19.58
C SER A 162 -18.38 -0.18 19.03
N SER A 163 -18.72 -0.15 17.73
CA SER A 163 -19.33 -1.32 17.10
C SER A 163 -18.32 -2.45 17.07
N CYS A 164 -18.65 -3.44 17.90
CA CYS A 164 -17.88 -4.61 18.23
C CYS A 164 -17.90 -5.63 17.09
N CYS A 165 -16.72 -6.19 16.87
CA CYS A 165 -16.41 -7.50 16.33
C CYS A 165 -17.61 -8.44 16.06
N THR A 166 -17.84 -8.80 14.80
CA THR A 166 -18.20 -10.18 14.44
C THR A 166 -17.00 -10.81 13.74
N ARG A 167 -15.99 -11.17 14.54
CA ARG A 167 -15.03 -12.19 14.14
C ARG A 167 -15.77 -13.51 14.26
N ASP A 168 -16.21 -14.06 13.14
CA ASP A 168 -16.49 -15.49 13.07
C ASP A 168 -15.19 -16.20 13.45
N LYS A 169 -15.15 -16.62 14.72
CA LYS A 169 -14.00 -17.25 15.33
C LYS A 169 -14.16 -18.71 15.01
N ASP A 170 -13.74 -19.10 13.81
CA ASP A 170 -13.72 -20.50 13.40
C ASP A 170 -13.00 -21.30 14.50
N PRO A 171 -13.68 -22.23 15.20
CA PRO A 171 -13.10 -22.94 16.35
C PRO A 171 -11.87 -23.77 15.96
N LYS A 172 -11.74 -24.03 14.66
CA LYS A 172 -10.62 -24.75 14.04
C LYS A 172 -9.32 -23.95 14.04
N THR A 173 -9.38 -22.64 13.77
CA THR A 173 -8.20 -21.76 13.75
C THR A 173 -7.65 -21.54 15.16
N ALA A 174 -8.53 -21.49 16.16
CA ALA A 174 -8.12 -21.39 17.57
C ALA A 174 -7.39 -22.66 18.05
N GLN A 175 -7.88 -23.85 17.68
CA GLN A 175 -7.22 -25.12 17.99
C GLN A 175 -5.87 -25.26 17.30
N GLU A 176 -5.74 -24.83 16.04
CA GLU A 176 -4.47 -24.87 15.31
C GLU A 176 -3.41 -23.97 15.97
N ILE A 177 -3.78 -22.76 16.39
CA ILE A 177 -2.87 -21.83 17.07
C ILE A 177 -2.45 -22.41 18.44
N GLU A 178 -3.37 -23.00 19.19
CA GLU A 178 -3.07 -23.62 20.49
C GLU A 178 -2.16 -24.84 20.36
N ALA A 179 -2.39 -25.69 19.35
CA ALA A 179 -1.54 -26.83 19.05
C ALA A 179 -0.10 -26.41 18.73
N VAL A 180 0.08 -25.39 17.87
CA VAL A 180 1.41 -24.87 17.51
C VAL A 180 2.11 -24.24 18.72
N SER A 181 1.37 -23.52 19.57
CA SER A 181 1.92 -22.91 20.79
C SER A 181 2.43 -23.98 21.77
N ASN A 182 1.68 -25.07 21.93
CA ASN A 182 2.07 -26.19 22.78
C ASN A 182 3.31 -26.95 22.24
N GLU A 183 3.42 -27.09 20.91
CA GLU A 183 4.57 -27.72 20.27
C GLU A 183 5.85 -26.89 20.44
N ILE A 184 5.76 -25.57 20.27
CA ILE A 184 6.88 -24.65 20.51
C ILE A 184 7.32 -24.71 21.99
N SER A 185 6.38 -24.72 22.92
CA SER A 185 6.66 -24.83 24.35
C SER A 185 7.34 -26.15 24.71
N SER A 186 6.87 -27.27 24.12
CA SER A 186 7.48 -28.58 24.28
C SER A 186 8.92 -28.63 23.73
N PHE A 187 9.16 -28.04 22.55
CA PHE A 187 10.48 -27.97 21.95
C PHE A 187 11.47 -27.17 22.81
N MET A 188 11.06 -26.00 23.31
CA MET A 188 11.89 -25.19 24.20
C MET A 188 12.22 -25.93 25.49
N LYS A 189 11.24 -26.63 26.07
CA LYS A 189 11.43 -27.42 27.28
C LYS A 189 12.43 -28.55 27.07
N LEU A 190 12.33 -29.27 25.94
CA LEU A 190 13.29 -30.32 25.56
C LEU A 190 14.69 -29.77 25.30
N GLN A 191 14.81 -28.56 24.76
CA GLN A 191 16.10 -27.92 24.56
C GLN A 191 16.75 -27.53 25.91
N GLU A 192 15.95 -27.17 26.91
CA GLU A 192 16.41 -26.89 28.27
C GLU A 192 16.85 -28.17 29.01
N VAL A 193 16.10 -29.27 28.92
CA VAL A 193 16.54 -30.55 29.51
C VAL A 193 17.83 -31.06 28.86
N LYS A 194 17.94 -30.97 27.53
CA LYS A 194 19.17 -31.34 26.80
C LYS A 194 20.36 -30.44 27.15
N ASN A 195 20.13 -29.19 27.51
CA ASN A 195 21.20 -28.29 27.96
C ASN A 195 21.67 -28.67 29.37
N LEU A 196 20.73 -29.01 30.24
CA LEU A 196 21.02 -29.48 31.61
C LEU A 196 21.78 -30.82 31.62
N ASP A 197 21.40 -31.78 30.77
CA ASP A 197 22.10 -33.07 30.66
C ASP A 197 23.55 -32.89 30.15
N LYS A 198 23.77 -31.89 29.29
CA LYS A 198 25.10 -31.55 28.76
C LYS A 198 26.00 -30.90 29.82
N LEU A 199 25.41 -30.15 30.76
CA LEU A 199 26.12 -29.56 31.91
C LEU A 199 26.41 -30.60 33.01
N ALA A 200 25.55 -31.61 33.18
CA ALA A 200 25.80 -32.72 34.10
C ALA A 200 26.89 -33.68 33.59
N SER A 201 27.02 -33.85 32.27
CA SER A 201 27.99 -34.78 31.67
C SER A 201 29.42 -34.21 31.51
N THR A 202 29.66 -32.95 31.87
CA THR A 202 30.97 -32.28 31.76
C THR A 202 31.71 -32.17 33.10
N ASN A 203 31.19 -32.79 34.17
CA ASN A 203 31.87 -32.92 35.46
C ASN A 203 32.12 -34.39 35.82
N ILE A 204 32.93 -35.09 35.00
CA ILE A 204 33.77 -36.24 35.41
C ILE A 204 35.07 -36.17 34.62
#